data_AF-A0A7W7B6L1-F1
#
_entry.id   AF-A0A7W7B6L1-F1
#
_cell.length_a   1.000
_cell.length_b   1.000
_cell.length_c   1.000
_cell.angle_alpha   90.00
_cell.angle_beta   90.00
_cell.angle_gamma   90.00
#
_symmetry.space_group_name_H-M   'P 1'
#
loop_
_entity.id
_entity.type
_entity.pdbx_description
1 polymer ?
#
loop_
_entity_poly.entity_id
_entity_poly.type
_entity_poly.pdbx_seq_one_letter_code
_entity_poly.pdbx_strand_id
1 'polypeptide(L)'
;MAELSNFANQLPAHQLVFPPKRLARCCSAVCKERWKKLFIMRIFLPLLALCAGCSPAGPDHSDANPAPTRAFSTQTEAPSPDYAALLGQPVAGGEGRTWEATSSLPPNAKAIGDLWIARLQERRALLGHRLAGKTPDGPVEMIDMGLTEQEFKAWVMENEWRVPGHIRWSFVPEMSRPPVSQAAQGAIRVWPASKTRTGIQLQALFYGKVVLRDGCFFVGFDGQPADKLAWFHSEMGLHVDPAGYFILRDRVSGRTLARLGEDMSWGGPASADIDTETEQALQDACGPGEVYIVGSPEARERFLTQYPHLREPMLPPLLSSTKK
;
A
#
# COMPACT_ATOMS: atom_id res chain seq x y z
N MET A 1 39.51 -6.36 29.37
CA MET A 1 40.45 -5.22 29.24
C MET A 1 40.37 -4.69 27.81
N ALA A 2 39.93 -3.47 27.53
CA ALA A 2 39.13 -2.56 28.38
C ALA A 2 38.30 -1.58 27.53
N GLU A 3 37.04 -1.23 27.86
CA GLU A 3 35.97 -1.86 28.65
C GLU A 3 34.65 -1.08 28.30
N LEU A 4 33.48 -1.35 28.91
CA LEU A 4 32.21 -0.61 28.66
C LEU A 4 32.03 0.59 29.61
N SER A 5 31.42 1.71 29.18
CA SER A 5 30.30 2.43 29.88
C SER A 5 30.04 3.89 29.45
N ASN A 6 28.78 4.31 29.66
CA ASN A 6 28.26 5.67 29.94
C ASN A 6 28.08 6.67 28.78
N PHE A 7 26.83 6.91 28.34
CA PHE A 7 25.74 7.76 28.93
C PHE A 7 25.84 9.21 28.39
N ALA A 8 24.99 9.62 27.44
CA ALA A 8 23.65 10.17 27.68
C ALA A 8 23.65 11.54 28.37
N ASN A 9 23.47 12.61 27.58
CA ASN A 9 22.78 13.88 27.93
C ASN A 9 23.02 14.92 26.82
N GLN A 10 21.97 15.32 26.08
CA GLN A 10 21.74 16.67 25.52
C GLN A 10 20.53 16.68 24.57
N LEU A 11 19.35 16.97 25.12
CA LEU A 11 18.20 17.48 24.37
C LEU A 11 17.78 18.80 25.03
N PRO A 12 17.89 19.96 24.35
CA PRO A 12 17.41 21.22 24.89
C PRO A 12 15.88 21.29 24.76
N ALA A 13 15.20 21.47 25.88
CA ALA A 13 13.76 21.73 25.90
C ALA A 13 13.46 23.13 25.35
N HIS A 14 12.77 23.21 24.20
CA HIS A 14 12.19 24.46 23.72
C HIS A 14 10.69 24.54 24.05
N GLN A 15 10.33 25.64 24.71
CA GLN A 15 9.01 25.90 25.27
C GLN A 15 8.00 26.23 24.16
N LEU A 16 6.86 25.53 24.14
CA LEU A 16 5.69 25.93 23.35
C LEU A 16 4.89 26.98 24.14
N VAL A 17 5.11 28.25 23.80
CA VAL A 17 4.31 29.38 24.33
C VAL A 17 3.16 29.68 23.37
N PHE A 18 1.94 29.30 23.76
CA PHE A 18 0.69 29.74 23.11
C PHE A 18 0.13 30.97 23.84
N PRO A 19 -0.19 32.06 23.10
CA PRO A 19 -1.50 32.69 23.27
C PRO A 19 -2.02 33.34 21.95
N PRO A 20 -3.21 33.98 21.94
CA PRO A 20 -4.49 33.36 22.21
C PRO A 20 -5.50 33.58 21.05
N LYS A 21 -6.59 32.82 21.06
CA LYS A 21 -7.71 32.96 20.09
C LYS A 21 -8.26 34.39 20.09
N ARG A 22 -8.25 35.08 18.94
CA ARG A 22 -9.08 36.28 18.72
C ARG A 22 -10.39 35.91 18.04
N LEU A 23 -11.48 36.05 18.79
CA LEU A 23 -12.83 36.15 18.25
C LEU A 23 -12.98 37.46 17.49
N ALA A 24 -13.51 37.40 16.26
CA ALA A 24 -14.02 38.56 15.55
C ALA A 24 -15.43 38.25 15.03
N ARG A 25 -16.45 38.70 15.77
CA ARG A 25 -17.82 38.85 15.27
C ARG A 25 -17.98 40.28 14.73
N CYS A 26 -18.41 40.42 13.48
CA CYS A 26 -19.31 41.47 12.97
C CYS A 26 -19.83 40.96 11.61
N CYS A 27 -21.14 40.79 11.36
CA CYS A 27 -22.20 41.81 11.32
C CYS A 27 -21.93 42.95 10.32
N SER A 28 -22.26 42.77 9.05
CA SER A 28 -23.50 43.29 8.42
C SER A 28 -23.51 42.80 6.95
N ALA A 29 -24.55 42.11 6.47
CA ALA A 29 -25.82 42.63 5.96
C ALA A 29 -25.76 43.11 4.50
N VAL A 30 -26.87 42.90 3.79
CA VAL A 30 -27.14 43.37 2.40
C VAL A 30 -26.36 42.68 1.27
N CYS A 31 -26.89 41.54 0.81
CA CYS A 31 -27.34 41.49 -0.59
C CYS A 31 -28.66 40.72 -0.68
N LYS A 32 -29.45 41.01 -1.70
CA LYS A 32 -30.91 40.89 -1.71
C LYS A 32 -31.38 39.97 -2.85
N GLU A 33 -32.55 39.36 -2.69
CA GLU A 33 -33.53 39.08 -3.77
C GLU A 33 -32.99 38.63 -5.14
N ARG A 34 -33.26 37.43 -5.65
CA ARG A 34 -34.56 36.75 -5.80
C ARG A 34 -34.27 35.38 -6.44
N TRP A 35 -35.20 34.44 -6.34
CA TRP A 35 -35.88 33.81 -7.49
C TRP A 35 -37.08 33.03 -6.92
N LYS A 36 -38.22 33.08 -7.59
CA LYS A 36 -39.52 32.74 -7.00
C LYS A 36 -40.40 32.13 -8.07
N LYS A 37 -41.07 31.02 -7.72
CA LYS A 37 -42.14 30.37 -8.52
C LYS A 37 -41.64 29.67 -9.80
N LEU A 38 -42.32 28.68 -10.36
CA LEU A 38 -43.37 27.75 -9.91
C LEU A 38 -43.27 26.55 -10.88
N PHE A 39 -43.52 25.31 -10.45
CA PHE A 39 -44.44 24.47 -11.21
C PHE A 39 -45.04 23.38 -10.32
N ILE A 40 -46.36 23.43 -10.21
CA ILE A 40 -47.19 22.43 -9.56
C ILE A 40 -47.81 21.61 -10.69
N MET A 41 -47.72 20.28 -10.65
CA MET A 41 -48.78 19.45 -11.20
C MET A 41 -48.89 18.13 -10.44
N ARG A 42 -49.90 18.04 -9.57
CA ARG A 42 -50.47 16.75 -9.16
C ARG A 42 -51.28 16.20 -10.33
N ILE A 43 -51.16 14.92 -10.62
CA ILE A 43 -52.18 14.15 -11.34
C ILE A 43 -52.56 12.94 -10.46
N PHE A 44 -53.83 12.54 -10.52
CA PHE A 44 -54.54 11.72 -9.53
C PHE A 44 -55.44 10.71 -10.27
N LEU A 45 -55.68 9.54 -9.65
CA LEU A 45 -56.70 8.51 -10.02
C LEU A 45 -56.44 7.68 -11.32
N PRO A 46 -57.07 6.48 -11.49
CA PRO A 46 -57.71 5.58 -10.51
C PRO A 46 -57.44 4.05 -10.70
N LEU A 47 -58.11 3.26 -9.85
CA LEU A 47 -58.17 1.78 -9.71
C LEU A 47 -58.60 0.97 -10.96
N LEU A 48 -58.23 -0.33 -10.97
CA LEU A 48 -59.13 -1.52 -11.01
C LEU A 48 -58.27 -2.80 -10.75
N ALA A 49 -58.48 -3.53 -9.65
CA ALA A 49 -59.35 -4.73 -9.50
C ALA A 49 -58.68 -6.04 -9.99
N LEU A 50 -58.24 -6.92 -9.08
CA LEU A 50 -59.00 -8.03 -8.44
C LEU A 50 -58.73 -9.38 -9.12
N CYS A 51 -58.03 -10.27 -8.40
CA CYS A 51 -58.34 -11.70 -8.38
C CYS A 51 -57.90 -12.28 -7.02
N ALA A 52 -58.83 -12.92 -6.32
CA ALA A 52 -58.59 -13.50 -5.01
C ALA A 52 -58.08 -14.95 -5.14
N GLY A 53 -57.14 -15.33 -4.29
CA GLY A 53 -56.69 -16.70 -4.10
C GLY A 53 -56.60 -17.02 -2.61
N CYS A 54 -57.71 -17.48 -2.02
CA CYS A 54 -57.73 -17.90 -0.62
C CYS A 54 -57.19 -19.33 -0.49
N SER A 55 -56.14 -19.50 0.31
CA SER A 55 -55.72 -20.77 0.91
C SER A 55 -55.23 -20.51 2.34
N PRO A 56 -55.36 -21.48 3.26
CA PRO A 56 -55.49 -21.17 4.68
C PRO A 56 -54.14 -20.84 5.37
N ALA A 57 -54.22 -19.96 6.36
CA ALA A 57 -53.10 -19.65 7.24
C ALA A 57 -52.74 -20.85 8.11
N GLY A 58 -51.59 -21.48 7.83
CA GLY A 58 -50.81 -22.15 8.87
C GLY A 58 -50.06 -21.11 9.71
N PRO A 59 -49.62 -21.46 10.94
CA PRO A 59 -48.79 -20.55 11.72
C PRO A 59 -47.45 -20.34 11.02
N ASP A 60 -47.17 -19.11 10.60
CA ASP A 60 -45.86 -18.73 10.05
C ASP A 60 -44.78 -18.92 11.12
N HIS A 61 -44.11 -20.07 11.08
CA HIS A 61 -42.71 -20.10 11.43
C HIS A 61 -42.01 -19.17 10.44
N SER A 62 -41.63 -18.00 10.93
CA SER A 62 -40.80 -17.05 10.20
C SER A 62 -39.39 -17.63 10.05
N ASP A 63 -39.24 -18.59 9.14
CA ASP A 63 -37.98 -19.01 8.56
C ASP A 63 -37.46 -17.85 7.72
N ALA A 64 -36.94 -16.85 8.43
CA ALA A 64 -36.00 -15.89 7.91
C ALA A 64 -34.75 -16.66 7.51
N ASN A 65 -34.79 -17.25 6.31
CA ASN A 65 -33.67 -17.88 5.66
C ASN A 65 -32.50 -16.90 5.75
N PRO A 66 -31.46 -17.15 6.58
CA PRO A 66 -30.35 -16.24 6.65
C PRO A 66 -29.73 -16.22 5.25
N ALA A 67 -29.51 -15.02 4.71
CA ALA A 67 -28.80 -14.88 3.44
C ALA A 67 -27.52 -15.74 3.55
N PRO A 68 -27.26 -16.65 2.58
CA PRO A 68 -26.30 -17.73 2.77
C PRO A 68 -24.97 -17.15 3.23
N THR A 69 -24.59 -17.49 4.46
CA THR A 69 -23.40 -16.94 5.12
C THR A 69 -22.22 -17.16 4.18
N ARG A 70 -21.70 -16.09 3.58
CA ARG A 70 -20.62 -16.21 2.60
C ARG A 70 -19.43 -16.85 3.29
N ALA A 71 -19.19 -18.12 2.98
CA ALA A 71 -18.01 -18.83 3.43
C ALA A 71 -16.80 -18.21 2.72
N PHE A 72 -16.00 -17.44 3.45
CA PHE A 72 -14.78 -16.89 2.93
C PHE A 72 -13.67 -17.96 2.92
N SER A 73 -12.66 -17.78 2.08
CA SER A 73 -11.62 -18.79 1.90
C SER A 73 -10.63 -18.83 3.06
N THR A 74 -10.03 -20.00 3.25
CA THR A 74 -8.94 -20.25 4.20
C THR A 74 -7.82 -20.98 3.47
N GLN A 75 -6.59 -20.50 3.62
CA GLN A 75 -5.37 -21.10 3.07
C GLN A 75 -4.23 -20.80 4.06
N THR A 76 -3.99 -21.75 4.98
CA THR A 76 -2.93 -21.68 5.99
C THR A 76 -1.64 -22.35 5.55
N GLU A 77 -1.72 -23.25 4.57
CA GLU A 77 -0.61 -23.97 3.97
C GLU A 77 -0.82 -24.05 2.46
N ALA A 78 0.27 -24.04 1.70
CA ALA A 78 0.27 -24.34 0.28
C ALA A 78 1.60 -24.99 -0.11
N PRO A 79 1.60 -25.98 -1.02
CA PRO A 79 2.83 -26.47 -1.62
C PRO A 79 3.43 -25.38 -2.51
N SER A 80 4.75 -25.32 -2.65
CA SER A 80 5.36 -24.38 -3.60
C SER A 80 4.95 -24.68 -5.05
N PRO A 81 4.65 -23.67 -5.87
CA PRO A 81 4.51 -23.85 -7.32
C PRO A 81 5.87 -24.13 -7.96
N ASP A 82 5.86 -24.50 -9.25
CA ASP A 82 7.08 -24.52 -10.06
C ASP A 82 7.59 -23.09 -10.29
N TYR A 83 8.45 -22.62 -9.38
CA TYR A 83 9.06 -21.31 -9.49
C TYR A 83 10.03 -21.20 -10.67
N ALA A 84 10.62 -22.30 -11.16
CA ALA A 84 11.49 -22.24 -12.33
C ALA A 84 10.69 -21.87 -13.58
N ALA A 85 9.54 -22.52 -13.79
CA ALA A 85 8.61 -22.15 -14.86
C ALA A 85 8.06 -20.72 -14.70
N LEU A 86 7.70 -20.31 -13.47
CA LEU A 86 7.20 -18.94 -13.21
C LEU A 86 8.26 -17.85 -13.42
N LEU A 87 9.53 -18.13 -13.12
CA LEU A 87 10.64 -17.18 -13.30
C LEU A 87 10.98 -16.94 -14.77
N GLY A 88 10.75 -17.95 -15.64
CA GLY A 88 10.93 -17.83 -17.09
C GLY A 88 9.82 -17.06 -17.82
N GLN A 89 8.74 -16.64 -17.13
CA GLN A 89 7.64 -15.91 -17.76
C GLN A 89 7.98 -14.44 -18.07
N PRO A 90 7.48 -13.88 -19.18
CA PRO A 90 7.67 -12.47 -19.50
C PRO A 90 6.99 -11.59 -18.44
N VAL A 91 7.69 -10.50 -18.06
CA VAL A 91 7.14 -9.48 -17.16
C VAL A 91 6.24 -8.51 -17.93
N ALA A 92 5.14 -8.10 -17.29
CA ALA A 92 4.16 -7.16 -17.85
C ALA A 92 4.39 -5.71 -17.39
N GLY A 93 5.36 -5.47 -16.50
CA GLY A 93 5.64 -4.16 -15.92
C GLY A 93 6.45 -3.28 -16.85
N GLY A 94 6.12 -1.98 -16.90
CA GLY A 94 6.98 -0.97 -17.50
C GLY A 94 8.20 -0.69 -16.62
N GLU A 95 9.28 -0.22 -17.24
CA GLU A 95 10.41 0.35 -16.52
C GLU A 95 10.04 1.70 -15.89
N GLY A 96 10.67 2.05 -14.77
CA GLY A 96 10.59 3.40 -14.22
C GLY A 96 11.10 4.41 -15.22
N ARG A 97 10.43 5.57 -15.34
CA ARG A 97 10.81 6.61 -16.29
C ARG A 97 11.63 7.69 -15.60
N THR A 98 12.43 8.40 -16.38
CA THR A 98 13.17 9.58 -15.92
C THR A 98 13.08 10.70 -16.95
N TRP A 99 12.91 11.93 -16.49
CA TRP A 99 13.23 13.11 -17.30
C TRP A 99 14.55 13.68 -16.81
N GLU A 100 15.54 13.70 -17.71
CA GLU A 100 16.83 14.30 -17.43
C GLU A 100 16.76 15.83 -17.38
N ALA A 101 17.68 16.45 -16.64
CA ALA A 101 17.75 17.90 -16.55
C ALA A 101 18.13 18.50 -17.92
N THR A 102 17.36 19.48 -18.39
CA THR A 102 17.46 20.12 -19.71
C THR A 102 17.91 21.59 -19.64
N SER A 103 18.07 22.16 -18.45
CA SER A 103 18.52 23.55 -18.25
C SER A 103 19.51 23.68 -17.09
N SER A 104 20.39 24.68 -17.16
CA SER A 104 21.25 25.08 -16.05
C SER A 104 20.45 25.55 -14.82
N LEU A 105 21.11 25.55 -13.65
CA LEU A 105 20.54 26.03 -12.40
C LEU A 105 20.22 27.55 -12.49
N PRO A 106 18.96 27.97 -12.30
CA PRO A 106 18.62 29.39 -12.20
C PRO A 106 19.04 29.97 -10.84
N PRO A 107 19.14 31.31 -10.69
CA PRO A 107 19.55 31.95 -9.42
C PRO A 107 18.66 31.60 -8.21
N ASN A 108 17.40 31.24 -8.45
CA ASN A 108 16.43 30.84 -7.42
C ASN A 108 16.17 29.32 -7.37
N ALA A 109 17.08 28.49 -7.89
CA ALA A 109 16.92 27.03 -7.99
C ALA A 109 16.51 26.38 -6.66
N LYS A 110 17.09 26.79 -5.52
CA LYS A 110 16.72 26.26 -4.21
C LYS A 110 15.24 26.50 -3.88
N ALA A 111 14.77 27.74 -4.00
CA ALA A 111 13.37 28.09 -3.71
C ALA A 111 12.38 27.38 -4.66
N ILE A 112 12.78 27.11 -5.91
CA ILE A 112 12.00 26.29 -6.84
C ILE A 112 11.95 24.83 -6.36
N GLY A 113 13.09 24.25 -5.99
CA GLY A 113 13.17 22.89 -5.45
C GLY A 113 12.34 22.70 -4.18
N ASP A 114 12.49 23.61 -3.21
CA ASP A 114 11.73 23.63 -1.95
C ASP A 114 10.21 23.65 -2.21
N LEU A 115 9.75 24.47 -3.18
CA LEU A 115 8.34 24.55 -3.59
C LEU A 115 7.82 23.22 -4.18
N TRP A 116 8.60 22.54 -5.01
CA TRP A 116 8.19 21.24 -5.58
C TRP A 116 8.21 20.12 -4.56
N ILE A 117 9.19 20.11 -3.64
CA ILE A 117 9.21 19.21 -2.48
C ILE A 117 7.94 19.38 -1.66
N ALA A 118 7.56 20.61 -1.30
CA ALA A 118 6.36 20.88 -0.49
C ALA A 118 5.07 20.38 -1.18
N ARG A 119 4.89 20.66 -2.48
CA ARG A 119 3.74 20.18 -3.28
C ARG A 119 3.65 18.65 -3.31
N LEU A 120 4.78 17.97 -3.45
CA LEU A 120 4.83 16.50 -3.49
C LEU A 120 4.63 15.89 -2.09
N GLN A 121 5.09 16.54 -1.03
CA GLN A 121 4.81 16.12 0.35
C GLN A 121 3.32 16.25 0.69
N GLU A 122 2.68 17.37 0.32
CA GLU A 122 1.24 17.59 0.49
C GLU A 122 0.41 16.50 -0.22
N ARG A 123 0.82 16.09 -1.42
CA ARG A 123 0.22 14.99 -2.18
C ARG A 123 0.60 13.59 -1.69
N ARG A 124 1.49 13.45 -0.70
CA ARG A 124 2.13 12.19 -0.26
C ARG A 124 2.77 11.40 -1.42
N ALA A 125 3.41 12.15 -2.33
CA ALA A 125 3.99 11.70 -3.57
C ALA A 125 5.53 11.85 -3.63
N LEU A 126 6.18 12.38 -2.59
CA LEU A 126 7.64 12.46 -2.49
C LEU A 126 8.20 11.14 -1.94
N LEU A 127 9.06 10.46 -2.71
CA LEU A 127 9.81 9.28 -2.23
C LEU A 127 11.23 9.67 -1.78
N GLY A 128 11.84 10.63 -2.47
CA GLY A 128 13.18 11.11 -2.18
C GLY A 128 13.53 12.34 -3.00
N HIS A 129 14.61 13.01 -2.62
CA HIS A 129 15.23 14.07 -3.40
C HIS A 129 16.72 14.12 -3.14
N ARG A 130 17.46 14.77 -4.04
CA ARG A 130 18.90 15.01 -3.89
C ARG A 130 19.20 16.48 -4.09
N LEU A 131 20.09 17.01 -3.25
CA LEU A 131 20.63 18.37 -3.36
C LEU A 131 21.96 18.34 -4.09
N ALA A 132 22.24 19.39 -4.86
CA ALA A 132 23.53 19.59 -5.50
C ALA A 132 24.61 19.92 -4.46
N GLY A 133 25.77 19.28 -4.56
CA GLY A 133 26.90 19.48 -3.65
C GLY A 133 26.82 18.66 -2.37
N LYS A 134 27.43 19.17 -1.29
CA LYS A 134 27.52 18.49 0.02
C LYS A 134 26.91 19.30 1.18
N THR A 135 26.23 20.40 0.88
CA THR A 135 25.65 21.33 1.87
C THR A 135 24.13 21.17 1.95
N PRO A 136 23.51 21.28 3.14
CA PRO A 136 22.05 21.27 3.29
C PRO A 136 21.34 22.39 2.51
N ASP A 137 22.04 23.48 2.18
CA ASP A 137 21.52 24.62 1.43
C ASP A 137 21.64 24.49 -0.10
N GLY A 138 22.11 23.34 -0.60
CA GLY A 138 22.22 23.09 -2.05
C GLY A 138 20.85 23.11 -2.74
N PRO A 139 20.76 23.56 -4.01
CA PRO A 139 19.53 23.47 -4.78
C PRO A 139 19.20 21.99 -5.08
N VAL A 140 17.92 21.67 -5.25
CA VAL A 140 17.48 20.33 -5.62
C VAL A 140 17.94 20.01 -7.05
N GLU A 141 18.68 18.90 -7.23
CA GLU A 141 19.08 18.40 -8.55
C GLU A 141 18.21 17.23 -9.03
N MET A 142 17.53 16.54 -8.12
CA MET A 142 16.76 15.33 -8.42
C MET A 142 15.60 15.16 -7.46
N ILE A 143 14.45 14.67 -7.98
CA ILE A 143 13.30 14.26 -7.18
C ILE A 143 12.80 12.89 -7.66
N ASP A 144 12.66 11.95 -6.71
CA ASP A 144 12.04 10.64 -6.88
C ASP A 144 10.59 10.70 -6.39
N MET A 145 9.63 10.31 -7.25
CA MET A 145 8.20 10.53 -7.02
C MET A 145 7.38 9.23 -7.06
N GLY A 146 6.42 9.13 -6.15
CA GLY A 146 5.41 8.07 -6.06
C GLY A 146 4.28 8.21 -7.09
N LEU A 147 4.51 8.98 -8.15
CA LEU A 147 3.61 9.15 -9.29
C LEU A 147 4.23 8.56 -10.54
N THR A 148 3.39 7.97 -11.39
CA THR A 148 3.76 7.70 -12.79
C THR A 148 3.97 9.01 -13.55
N GLU A 149 4.66 8.92 -14.68
CA GLU A 149 4.86 10.05 -15.59
C GLU A 149 3.52 10.68 -16.04
N GLN A 150 2.49 9.85 -16.27
CA GLN A 150 1.18 10.30 -16.72
C GLN A 150 0.41 11.03 -15.62
N GLU A 151 0.41 10.50 -14.39
CA GLU A 151 -0.21 11.16 -13.23
C GLU A 151 0.45 12.50 -12.93
N PHE A 152 1.78 12.58 -13.01
CA PHE A 152 2.50 13.85 -12.84
C PHE A 152 2.14 14.86 -13.94
N LYS A 153 2.15 14.46 -15.22
CA LYS A 153 1.71 15.35 -16.32
C LYS A 153 0.28 15.86 -16.10
N ALA A 154 -0.65 14.98 -15.74
CA ALA A 154 -2.04 15.35 -15.49
C ALA A 154 -2.16 16.37 -14.34
N TRP A 155 -1.52 16.10 -13.20
CA TRP A 155 -1.55 16.98 -12.03
C TRP A 155 -0.92 18.35 -12.30
N VAL A 156 0.20 18.39 -13.05
CA VAL A 156 0.85 19.63 -13.46
C VAL A 156 -0.03 20.46 -14.39
N MET A 157 -0.71 19.82 -15.35
CA MET A 157 -1.65 20.51 -16.26
C MET A 157 -2.88 21.04 -15.52
N GLU A 158 -3.47 20.24 -14.63
CA GLU A 158 -4.63 20.62 -13.80
C GLU A 158 -4.38 21.88 -12.97
N ASN A 159 -3.14 22.06 -12.49
CA ASN A 159 -2.74 23.19 -11.65
C ASN A 159 -2.05 24.32 -12.42
N GLU A 160 -2.00 24.24 -13.76
CA GLU A 160 -1.34 25.20 -14.66
C GLU A 160 0.13 25.49 -14.30
N TRP A 161 0.84 24.50 -13.74
CA TRP A 161 2.21 24.67 -13.28
C TRP A 161 3.25 24.46 -14.38
N ARG A 162 4.33 25.25 -14.33
CA ARG A 162 5.51 25.03 -15.17
C ARG A 162 6.53 24.16 -14.44
N VAL A 163 6.82 22.98 -14.98
CA VAL A 163 7.90 22.10 -14.49
C VAL A 163 9.26 22.75 -14.76
N PRO A 164 10.17 22.84 -13.77
CA PRO A 164 11.52 23.35 -13.97
C PRO A 164 12.42 22.30 -14.64
N GLY A 165 13.14 22.73 -15.68
CA GLY A 165 14.05 21.88 -16.44
C GLY A 165 15.41 21.60 -15.79
N HIS A 166 15.73 22.21 -14.64
CA HIS A 166 17.01 21.99 -13.94
C HIS A 166 16.96 20.87 -12.88
N ILE A 167 15.78 20.26 -12.68
CA ILE A 167 15.58 19.13 -11.79
C ILE A 167 15.44 17.88 -12.66
N ARG A 168 16.13 16.80 -12.27
CA ARG A 168 15.93 15.45 -12.80
C ARG A 168 14.73 14.80 -12.12
N TRP A 169 13.76 14.32 -12.89
CA TRP A 169 12.51 13.74 -12.37
C TRP A 169 12.50 12.24 -12.56
N SER A 170 12.23 11.49 -11.50
CA SER A 170 12.19 10.03 -11.48
C SER A 170 10.78 9.56 -11.09
N PHE A 171 10.19 8.66 -11.89
CA PHE A 171 8.80 8.26 -11.82
C PHE A 171 8.66 6.77 -11.54
N VAL A 172 7.76 6.39 -10.62
CA VAL A 172 7.40 4.97 -10.43
C VAL A 172 6.73 4.39 -11.68
N PRO A 173 6.96 3.10 -11.98
CA PRO A 173 6.29 2.41 -13.07
C PRO A 173 4.80 2.18 -12.77
N GLU A 174 3.99 2.08 -13.81
CA GLU A 174 2.55 1.79 -13.71
C GLU A 174 2.28 0.41 -13.08
N MET A 175 1.19 0.31 -12.31
CA MET A 175 0.71 -0.99 -11.79
C MET A 175 -0.12 -1.71 -12.85
N SER A 176 0.50 -2.63 -13.59
CA SER A 176 -0.15 -3.46 -14.61
C SER A 176 -1.27 -4.38 -14.10
N ARG A 177 -1.44 -4.53 -12.77
CA ARG A 177 -2.45 -5.39 -12.13
C ARG A 177 -3.31 -4.66 -11.07
N PRO A 178 -4.59 -5.05 -10.92
CA PRO A 178 -5.45 -4.55 -9.84
C PRO A 178 -4.96 -5.04 -8.46
N PRO A 179 -5.40 -4.41 -7.35
CA PRO A 179 -5.06 -4.86 -5.99
C PRO A 179 -5.58 -6.28 -5.70
N VAL A 180 -6.76 -6.61 -6.21
CA VAL A 180 -7.38 -7.94 -6.08
C VAL A 180 -7.93 -8.31 -7.45
N SER A 181 -7.66 -9.54 -7.90
CA SER A 181 -8.25 -10.03 -9.14
C SER A 181 -9.73 -10.42 -8.96
N GLN A 182 -10.48 -10.40 -10.06
CA GLN A 182 -11.88 -10.87 -10.06
C GLN A 182 -12.04 -12.28 -9.50
N ALA A 183 -11.05 -13.17 -9.73
CA ALA A 183 -11.05 -14.54 -9.22
C ALA A 183 -10.87 -14.62 -7.68
N ALA A 184 -10.21 -13.64 -7.06
CA ALA A 184 -9.98 -13.60 -5.62
C ALA A 184 -10.99 -12.72 -4.85
N GLN A 185 -11.70 -11.82 -5.55
CA GLN A 185 -12.53 -10.78 -4.94
C GLN A 185 -13.68 -11.31 -4.08
N GLY A 186 -14.28 -12.46 -4.45
CA GLY A 186 -15.37 -13.07 -3.69
C GLY A 186 -14.93 -13.91 -2.48
N ALA A 187 -13.63 -14.14 -2.32
CA ALA A 187 -13.06 -15.07 -1.34
C ALA A 187 -12.55 -14.40 -0.06
N ILE A 188 -12.44 -13.07 -0.05
CA ILE A 188 -11.87 -12.29 1.04
C ILE A 188 -12.90 -11.32 1.63
N ARG A 189 -12.72 -10.97 2.90
CA ARG A 189 -13.51 -9.94 3.58
C ARG A 189 -13.02 -8.55 3.22
N VAL A 190 -11.71 -8.36 3.24
CA VAL A 190 -11.02 -7.08 2.97
C VAL A 190 -9.62 -7.38 2.42
N TRP A 191 -9.11 -6.48 1.58
CA TRP A 191 -7.71 -6.49 1.14
C TRP A 191 -6.91 -5.45 1.94
N PRO A 192 -6.08 -5.88 2.91
CA PRO A 192 -5.38 -4.96 3.80
C PRO A 192 -4.10 -4.45 3.12
N ALA A 193 -4.23 -3.42 2.28
CA ALA A 193 -3.08 -2.86 1.59
C ALA A 193 -3.15 -1.33 1.49
N SER A 194 -1.97 -0.70 1.51
CA SER A 194 -1.83 0.74 1.33
C SER A 194 -2.41 1.21 -0.01
N LYS A 195 -2.98 2.41 0.00
CA LYS A 195 -3.36 3.17 -1.21
C LYS A 195 -2.17 3.97 -1.77
N THR A 196 -1.16 4.24 -0.96
CA THR A 196 0.06 4.99 -1.33
C THR A 196 1.23 4.05 -1.66
N ARG A 197 2.09 4.51 -2.56
CA ARG A 197 3.33 3.81 -2.95
C ARG A 197 4.24 3.54 -1.76
N THR A 198 5.01 2.46 -1.88
CA THR A 198 6.10 2.16 -0.95
C THR A 198 7.08 3.33 -0.85
N GLY A 199 7.29 3.84 0.37
CA GLY A 199 8.31 4.86 0.68
C GLY A 199 9.68 4.26 0.96
N ILE A 200 10.53 5.00 1.69
CA ILE A 200 11.82 4.50 2.19
C ILE A 200 11.57 3.33 3.15
N GLN A 201 12.21 2.19 2.90
CA GLN A 201 12.14 0.98 3.73
C GLN A 201 13.49 0.65 4.37
N LEU A 202 13.42 0.05 5.56
CA LEU A 202 14.57 -0.60 6.20
C LEU A 202 14.76 -1.99 5.59
N GLN A 203 16.03 -2.41 5.48
CA GLN A 203 16.45 -3.59 4.71
C GLN A 203 16.81 -4.81 5.58
N ALA A 204 16.35 -4.88 6.83
CA ALA A 204 16.54 -6.10 7.61
C ALA A 204 15.64 -7.20 7.05
N LEU A 205 16.18 -8.41 6.91
CA LEU A 205 15.47 -9.54 6.32
C LEU A 205 14.72 -10.33 7.40
N PHE A 206 13.40 -10.39 7.28
CA PHE A 206 12.52 -11.18 8.13
C PHE A 206 12.07 -12.46 7.42
N TYR A 207 11.66 -13.44 8.21
CA TYR A 207 11.19 -14.75 7.76
C TYR A 207 9.90 -15.12 8.49
N GLY A 208 9.02 -15.87 7.81
CA GLY A 208 7.79 -16.37 8.39
C GLY A 208 6.76 -16.73 7.31
N LYS A 209 5.47 -16.60 7.64
CA LYS A 209 4.36 -16.94 6.74
C LYS A 209 3.28 -15.86 6.73
N VAL A 210 2.63 -15.69 5.59
CA VAL A 210 1.35 -14.99 5.48
C VAL A 210 0.26 -15.99 5.08
N VAL A 211 -0.82 -16.04 5.85
CA VAL A 211 -1.92 -17.00 5.71
C VAL A 211 -3.26 -16.30 5.51
N LEU A 212 -4.20 -16.98 4.86
CA LEU A 212 -5.60 -16.58 4.77
C LEU A 212 -6.44 -17.41 5.73
N ARG A 213 -7.28 -16.78 6.57
CA ARG A 213 -8.28 -17.45 7.42
C ARG A 213 -9.59 -16.68 7.37
N ASP A 214 -10.67 -17.36 7.00
CA ASP A 214 -12.01 -16.79 6.82
C ASP A 214 -11.98 -15.43 6.07
N GLY A 215 -11.23 -15.37 4.98
CA GLY A 215 -11.11 -14.16 4.14
C GLY A 215 -10.25 -13.03 4.70
N CYS A 216 -9.54 -13.25 5.80
CA CYS A 216 -8.65 -12.29 6.46
C CYS A 216 -7.19 -12.77 6.46
N PHE A 217 -6.27 -11.80 6.39
CA PHE A 217 -4.83 -12.06 6.22
C PHE A 217 -4.11 -11.92 7.54
N PHE A 218 -3.30 -12.93 7.87
CA PHE A 218 -2.50 -12.94 9.09
C PHE A 218 -1.05 -13.28 8.79
N VAL A 219 -0.13 -12.69 9.54
CA VAL A 219 1.31 -12.90 9.42
C VAL A 219 1.88 -13.45 10.73
N GLY A 220 2.78 -14.42 10.61
CA GLY A 220 3.56 -14.97 11.71
C GLY A 220 5.01 -15.01 11.32
N PHE A 221 5.90 -14.80 12.28
CA PHE A 221 7.34 -14.97 12.09
C PHE A 221 7.73 -16.45 12.13
N ASP A 222 8.94 -16.77 11.68
CA ASP A 222 9.46 -18.13 11.75
C ASP A 222 9.40 -18.68 13.19
N GLY A 223 8.94 -19.92 13.34
CA GLY A 223 8.65 -20.56 14.63
C GLY A 223 7.48 -19.98 15.45
N GLN A 224 6.74 -18.99 14.95
CA GLN A 224 5.63 -18.32 15.65
C GLN A 224 4.28 -18.53 14.94
N PRO A 225 3.14 -18.51 15.67
CA PRO A 225 1.82 -18.52 15.05
C PRO A 225 1.62 -17.25 14.20
N ALA A 226 0.82 -17.37 13.13
CA ALA A 226 0.38 -16.22 12.36
C ALA A 226 -0.83 -15.55 13.03
N ASP A 227 -0.59 -14.72 14.04
CA ASP A 227 -1.63 -14.10 14.88
C ASP A 227 -1.84 -12.60 14.63
N LYS A 228 -0.85 -11.89 14.08
CA LYS A 228 -0.94 -10.47 13.69
C LYS A 228 -1.71 -10.32 12.38
N LEU A 229 -2.50 -9.25 12.25
CA LEU A 229 -3.18 -8.89 11.00
C LEU A 229 -2.14 -8.39 9.99
N ALA A 230 -2.09 -8.99 8.80
CA ALA A 230 -1.13 -8.58 7.77
C ALA A 230 -1.60 -7.31 7.05
N TRP A 231 -0.69 -6.36 6.84
CA TRP A 231 -0.89 -5.18 5.99
C TRP A 231 0.17 -5.13 4.89
N PHE A 232 -0.24 -4.96 3.64
CA PHE A 232 0.67 -4.96 2.50
C PHE A 232 0.92 -3.56 1.94
N HIS A 233 2.00 -3.40 1.19
CA HIS A 233 2.20 -2.20 0.37
C HIS A 233 1.30 -2.21 -0.87
N SER A 234 1.09 -1.02 -1.44
CA SER A 234 0.22 -0.83 -2.60
C SER A 234 0.64 -1.65 -3.83
N GLU A 235 1.93 -1.98 -3.93
CA GLU A 235 2.54 -2.78 -4.99
C GLU A 235 2.15 -4.26 -4.91
N MET A 236 1.63 -4.75 -3.78
CA MET A 236 1.16 -6.13 -3.64
C MET A 236 -0.29 -6.28 -4.13
N GLY A 237 -0.54 -7.38 -4.83
CA GLY A 237 -1.87 -7.76 -5.27
C GLY A 237 -2.18 -9.24 -5.06
N LEU A 238 -3.47 -9.54 -4.94
CA LEU A 238 -4.00 -10.88 -4.71
C LEU A 238 -4.56 -11.50 -6.00
N HIS A 239 -4.22 -12.77 -6.23
CA HIS A 239 -4.78 -13.56 -7.33
C HIS A 239 -4.98 -15.04 -6.91
N VAL A 240 -5.65 -15.83 -7.75
CA VAL A 240 -5.77 -17.28 -7.61
C VAL A 240 -5.04 -17.92 -8.78
N ASP A 241 -4.08 -18.82 -8.51
CA ASP A 241 -3.29 -19.46 -9.55
C ASP A 241 -4.05 -20.61 -10.26
N PRO A 242 -3.52 -21.19 -11.36
CA PRO A 242 -4.20 -22.26 -12.09
C PRO A 242 -4.46 -23.55 -11.30
N ALA A 243 -3.82 -23.73 -10.14
CA ALA A 243 -4.04 -24.86 -9.23
C ALA A 243 -5.04 -24.51 -8.10
N GLY A 244 -5.63 -23.31 -8.12
CA GLY A 244 -6.64 -22.88 -7.14
C GLY A 244 -6.07 -22.22 -5.89
N TYR A 245 -4.75 -21.98 -5.80
CA TYR A 245 -4.14 -21.37 -4.62
C TYR A 245 -4.13 -19.85 -4.69
N PHE A 246 -4.44 -19.20 -3.58
CA PHE A 246 -4.23 -17.76 -3.40
C PHE A 246 -2.75 -17.43 -3.41
N ILE A 247 -2.39 -16.44 -4.22
CA ILE A 247 -1.03 -15.97 -4.45
C ILE A 247 -0.91 -14.46 -4.28
N LEU A 248 0.24 -14.05 -3.73
CA LEU A 248 0.73 -12.69 -3.75
C LEU A 248 1.47 -12.45 -5.08
N ARG A 249 1.15 -11.33 -5.72
CA ARG A 249 1.79 -10.87 -6.96
C ARG A 249 2.30 -9.45 -6.81
N ASP A 250 3.43 -9.18 -7.45
CA ASP A 250 3.84 -7.81 -7.73
C ASP A 250 2.91 -7.21 -8.80
N ARG A 251 2.27 -6.08 -8.47
CA ARG A 251 1.36 -5.37 -9.37
C ARG A 251 2.07 -4.56 -10.44
N VAL A 252 3.37 -4.30 -10.31
CA VAL A 252 4.19 -3.69 -11.35
C VAL A 252 4.50 -4.76 -12.41
N SER A 253 5.35 -5.74 -12.11
CA SER A 253 5.81 -6.75 -13.08
C SER A 253 4.77 -7.83 -13.41
N GLY A 254 3.76 -8.03 -12.56
CA GLY A 254 2.78 -9.10 -12.67
C GLY A 254 3.27 -10.47 -12.16
N ARG A 255 4.50 -10.56 -11.64
CA ARG A 255 5.11 -11.83 -11.17
C ARG A 255 4.42 -12.38 -9.92
N THR A 256 4.28 -13.71 -9.87
CA THR A 256 3.96 -14.43 -8.63
C THR A 256 5.17 -14.40 -7.68
N LEU A 257 4.94 -13.95 -6.46
CA LEU A 257 5.93 -13.82 -5.40
C LEU A 257 5.85 -14.99 -4.41
N ALA A 258 4.64 -15.34 -3.97
CA ALA A 258 4.38 -16.46 -3.06
C ALA A 258 2.93 -16.97 -3.17
N ARG A 259 2.66 -18.24 -2.84
CA ARG A 259 1.33 -18.69 -2.36
C ARG A 259 1.19 -18.39 -0.87
N LEU A 260 -0.02 -18.04 -0.42
CA LEU A 260 -0.30 -17.90 1.02
C LEU A 260 -0.07 -19.25 1.72
N GLY A 261 0.56 -19.25 2.90
CA GLY A 261 0.93 -20.46 3.65
C GLY A 261 2.29 -21.09 3.28
N GLU A 262 2.97 -20.61 2.24
CA GLU A 262 4.40 -20.91 2.04
C GLU A 262 5.29 -20.22 3.07
N ASP A 263 6.51 -20.75 3.27
CA ASP A 263 7.58 -20.01 3.93
C ASP A 263 8.03 -18.84 3.05
N MET A 264 8.07 -17.65 3.62
CA MET A 264 8.38 -16.39 2.95
C MET A 264 9.53 -15.66 3.65
N SER A 265 10.14 -14.73 2.92
CA SER A 265 10.96 -13.66 3.49
C SER A 265 10.54 -12.29 2.97
N TRP A 266 10.78 -11.24 3.75
CA TRP A 266 10.42 -9.86 3.42
C TRP A 266 11.37 -8.85 4.07
N GLY A 267 11.43 -7.64 3.50
CA GLY A 267 12.20 -6.53 4.05
C GLY A 267 11.47 -5.83 5.20
N GLY A 268 12.21 -5.34 6.19
CA GLY A 268 11.63 -4.50 7.24
C GLY A 268 12.61 -3.92 8.27
N PRO A 269 12.07 -3.41 9.41
CA PRO A 269 10.65 -3.19 9.63
C PRO A 269 10.10 -2.20 8.61
N ALA A 270 8.96 -2.54 8.01
CA ALA A 270 8.36 -1.76 6.96
C ALA A 270 7.44 -0.68 7.55
N SER A 271 7.38 0.48 6.89
CA SER A 271 6.44 1.56 7.18
C SER A 271 5.36 1.63 6.09
N ALA A 272 4.17 2.08 6.50
CA ALA A 272 3.03 2.37 5.64
C ALA A 272 2.15 3.38 6.38
N ASP A 273 1.58 4.34 5.65
CA ASP A 273 0.54 5.21 6.20
C ASP A 273 -0.75 4.39 6.33
N ILE A 274 -1.14 4.07 7.57
CA ILE A 274 -2.44 3.48 7.89
C ILE A 274 -3.18 4.52 8.73
N ASP A 275 -4.28 5.07 8.21
CA ASP A 275 -5.16 5.94 8.97
C ASP A 275 -6.08 5.13 9.90
N THR A 276 -6.52 5.74 11.00
CA THR A 276 -7.31 5.07 12.04
C THR A 276 -8.65 4.52 11.54
N GLU A 277 -9.28 5.15 10.55
CA GLU A 277 -10.53 4.64 9.95
C GLU A 277 -10.27 3.35 9.16
N THR A 278 -9.18 3.34 8.38
CA THR A 278 -8.73 2.18 7.61
C THR A 278 -8.26 1.03 8.52
N GLU A 279 -7.56 1.32 9.62
CA GLU A 279 -7.17 0.31 10.62
C GLU A 279 -8.41 -0.28 11.32
N GLN A 280 -9.34 0.56 11.78
CA GLN A 280 -10.56 0.12 12.42
C GLN A 280 -11.42 -0.73 11.47
N ALA A 281 -11.56 -0.34 10.21
CA ALA A 281 -12.30 -1.11 9.21
C ALA A 281 -11.70 -2.51 8.95
N LEU A 282 -10.37 -2.66 9.06
CA LEU A 282 -9.72 -3.97 9.02
C LEU A 282 -10.06 -4.80 10.27
N GLN A 283 -9.96 -4.20 11.46
CA GLN A 283 -10.25 -4.89 12.72
C GLN A 283 -11.74 -5.26 12.86
N ASP A 284 -12.66 -4.43 12.37
CA ASP A 284 -14.10 -4.72 12.33
C ASP A 284 -14.42 -5.90 11.40
N ALA A 285 -13.68 -6.01 10.27
CA ALA A 285 -13.86 -7.10 9.32
C ALA A 285 -13.24 -8.43 9.78
N CYS A 286 -12.08 -8.36 10.46
CA CYS A 286 -11.19 -9.50 10.73
C CYS A 286 -11.01 -9.88 12.20
N GLY A 287 -11.60 -9.11 13.11
CA GLY A 287 -11.38 -9.21 14.55
C GLY A 287 -10.22 -8.30 15.03
N PRO A 288 -10.14 -8.04 16.35
CA PRO A 288 -9.09 -7.23 16.92
C PRO A 288 -7.73 -7.92 16.81
N GLY A 289 -6.67 -7.16 16.56
CA GLY A 289 -5.30 -7.68 16.49
C GLY A 289 -4.29 -6.57 16.18
N GLU A 290 -3.02 -6.83 16.51
CA GLU A 290 -1.92 -5.98 16.08
C GLU A 290 -1.79 -6.04 14.55
N VAL A 291 -1.76 -4.88 13.89
CA VAL A 291 -1.51 -4.79 12.45
C VAL A 291 -0.01 -4.74 12.19
N TYR A 292 0.49 -5.64 11.34
CA TYR A 292 1.89 -5.73 10.97
C TYR A 292 2.10 -5.57 9.46
N ILE A 293 3.02 -4.68 9.09
CA ILE A 293 3.28 -4.32 7.70
C ILE A 293 4.28 -5.30 7.08
N VAL A 294 3.84 -6.08 6.10
CA VAL A 294 4.62 -7.11 5.40
C VAL A 294 5.26 -6.52 4.14
N GLY A 295 6.58 -6.27 4.19
CA GLY A 295 7.32 -5.55 3.16
C GLY A 295 7.74 -6.38 1.95
N SER A 296 6.86 -6.47 0.95
CA SER A 296 7.09 -7.19 -0.32
C SER A 296 7.52 -8.66 -0.12
N PRO A 297 6.66 -9.51 0.47
CA PRO A 297 6.99 -10.90 0.76
C PRO A 297 7.16 -11.75 -0.51
N GLU A 298 8.28 -12.48 -0.57
CA GLU A 298 8.55 -13.50 -1.58
C GLU A 298 8.71 -14.87 -0.93
N ALA A 299 8.30 -15.94 -1.63
CA ALA A 299 8.50 -17.30 -1.14
C ALA A 299 9.99 -17.63 -1.05
N ARG A 300 10.39 -18.30 0.04
CA ARG A 300 11.77 -18.74 0.24
C ARG A 300 12.22 -19.69 -0.88
N GLU A 301 11.33 -20.56 -1.34
CA GLU A 301 11.61 -21.49 -2.44
C GLU A 301 11.86 -20.74 -3.76
N ARG A 302 11.11 -19.67 -4.06
CA ARG A 302 11.34 -18.80 -5.22
C ARG A 302 12.75 -18.19 -5.22
N PHE A 303 13.21 -17.71 -4.06
CA PHE A 303 14.57 -17.20 -3.88
C PHE A 303 15.62 -18.31 -4.06
N LEU A 304 15.42 -19.48 -3.46
CA LEU A 304 16.31 -20.64 -3.62
C LEU A 304 16.28 -21.26 -5.03
N THR A 305 15.27 -20.98 -5.86
CA THR A 305 15.27 -21.31 -7.29
C THR A 305 16.16 -20.35 -8.09
N GLN A 306 16.21 -19.06 -7.74
CA GLN A 306 17.12 -18.09 -8.36
C GLN A 306 18.58 -18.31 -7.93
N TYR A 307 18.79 -18.71 -6.67
CA TYR A 307 20.11 -18.87 -6.06
C TYR A 307 20.31 -20.31 -5.54
N PRO A 308 20.37 -21.32 -6.42
CA PRO A 308 20.39 -22.74 -6.02
C PRO A 308 21.59 -23.12 -5.15
N HIS A 309 22.72 -22.41 -5.30
CA HIS A 309 23.92 -22.59 -4.49
C HIS A 309 23.74 -22.24 -2.99
N LEU A 310 22.62 -21.63 -2.61
CA LEU A 310 22.29 -21.33 -1.20
C LEU A 310 21.53 -22.46 -0.49
N ARG A 311 21.13 -23.52 -1.22
CA ARG A 311 20.51 -24.72 -0.61
C ARG A 311 21.54 -25.58 0.13
N GLU A 312 22.75 -25.65 -0.42
CA GLU A 312 23.90 -26.32 0.16
C GLU A 312 24.94 -25.24 0.52
N PRO A 313 24.95 -24.71 1.76
CA PRO A 313 25.97 -23.75 2.15
C PRO A 313 27.34 -24.40 2.01
N MET A 314 28.16 -23.89 1.08
CA MET A 314 29.52 -24.38 0.86
C MET A 314 30.24 -24.44 2.20
N LEU A 315 30.70 -25.64 2.59
CA LEU A 315 31.55 -25.80 3.76
C LEU A 315 32.75 -24.86 3.60
N PRO A 316 33.06 -24.03 4.62
CA PRO A 316 34.20 -23.14 4.53
C PRO A 316 35.46 -23.97 4.26
N PRO A 317 36.36 -23.52 3.37
CA PRO A 317 37.55 -24.29 3.03
C PRO A 317 38.31 -24.63 4.30
N LEU A 318 38.52 -25.94 4.53
CA LEU A 318 39.26 -26.43 5.69
C LEU A 318 40.62 -25.75 5.70
N LEU A 319 40.87 -24.93 6.73
CA LEU A 319 42.17 -24.31 6.95
C LEU A 319 43.21 -25.43 7.07
N SER A 320 44.03 -25.60 6.03
CA SER A 320 45.14 -26.53 6.06
C SER A 320 46.10 -26.06 7.15
N SER A 321 46.08 -26.75 8.28
CA SER A 321 47.05 -26.56 9.35
C SER A 321 48.40 -27.11 8.91
N THR A 322 49.08 -26.36 8.04
CA THR A 322 50.45 -26.65 7.63
C THR A 322 51.33 -26.60 8.87
N LYS A 323 51.65 -27.78 9.40
CA LYS A 323 52.59 -27.94 10.52
C LYS A 323 53.91 -27.27 10.15
N LYS A 324 54.46 -26.49 11.09
CA LYS A 324 55.88 -26.17 11.13
C LYS A 324 56.65 -27.34 11.72
#